data_AF-A0A7S8A8N9-F1
#
_entry.id   AF-A0A7S8A8N9-F1
#
_cell.length_a   1.000
_cell.length_b   1.000
_cell.length_c   1.000
_cell.angle_alpha   90.00
_cell.angle_beta   90.00
_cell.angle_gamma   90.00
#
_symmetry.space_group_name_H-M   'P 1'
#
loop_
_entity.id
_entity.type
_entity.pdbx_description
1 polymer ?
#
loop_
_entity_poly.entity_id
_entity_poly.type
_entity_poly.pdbx_seq_one_letter_code
_entity_poly.pdbx_strand_id
1 'polypeptide(L)' 'MPNEPDSDLGGAAQDETAYLESLIREDFERCHPGETLEDLKRRASFSREDRGLLRDWMAIAVSRAAAERAKRSDFNSAA' A
#
# COMPACT_ATOMS: atom_id res chain seq x y z
N MET A 1 -28.04 -27.97 8.57
CA MET A 1 -27.62 -26.97 7.56
C MET A 1 -26.72 -25.97 8.27
N PRO A 2 -25.39 -25.98 8.09
CA PRO A 2 -24.59 -24.81 8.36
C PRO A 2 -24.41 -24.07 7.03
N ASN A 3 -25.07 -22.92 6.94
CA ASN A 3 -24.87 -21.92 5.91
C ASN A 3 -23.90 -20.86 6.46
N GLU A 4 -22.67 -20.88 5.91
CA GLU A 4 -21.60 -19.85 5.75
C GLU A 4 -21.50 -18.62 6.69
N PRO A 5 -20.27 -18.12 6.91
CA PRO A 5 -19.75 -17.12 5.97
C PRO A 5 -18.28 -17.37 5.58
N ASP A 6 -18.05 -17.74 4.33
CA ASP A 6 -16.76 -17.67 3.63
C ASP A 6 -16.42 -16.19 3.29
N SER A 7 -16.26 -15.36 4.33
CA SER A 7 -15.88 -13.95 4.17
C SER A 7 -14.36 -13.72 4.16
N ASP A 8 -13.58 -14.70 3.68
CA ASP A 8 -12.10 -14.60 3.62
C ASP A 8 -11.61 -13.71 2.45
N LEU A 9 -12.51 -13.32 1.55
CA LEU A 9 -12.17 -12.48 0.39
C LEU A 9 -11.86 -11.01 0.76
N GLY A 10 -12.17 -10.59 1.98
CA GLY A 10 -11.86 -9.24 2.48
C GLY A 10 -10.48 -9.10 3.13
N GLY A 11 -9.86 -10.20 3.58
CA GLY A 11 -8.55 -10.20 4.25
C GLY A 11 -7.43 -9.87 3.28
N ALA A 12 -7.33 -10.63 2.19
CA ALA A 12 -6.25 -10.48 1.20
C ALA A 12 -6.14 -9.08 0.59
N ALA A 13 -7.28 -8.40 0.35
CA ALA A 13 -7.28 -7.03 -0.17
C ALA A 13 -6.84 -6.00 0.90
N GLN A 14 -7.19 -6.23 2.16
CA GLN A 14 -6.74 -5.40 3.29
C GLN A 14 -5.25 -5.62 3.57
N ASP A 15 -4.78 -6.87 3.50
CA ASP A 15 -3.37 -7.24 3.67
C ASP A 15 -2.50 -6.68 2.53
N GLU A 16 -2.98 -6.77 1.28
CA GLU A 16 -2.26 -6.18 0.14
C GLU A 16 -2.21 -4.65 0.26
N THR A 17 -3.31 -4.02 0.68
CA THR A 17 -3.32 -2.58 0.94
C THR A 17 -2.36 -2.21 2.07
N ALA A 18 -2.36 -2.92 3.19
CA ALA A 18 -1.44 -2.68 4.31
C ALA A 18 0.03 -2.88 3.93
N TYR A 19 0.32 -3.88 3.08
CA TYR A 19 1.66 -4.12 2.54
C TYR A 19 2.10 -2.97 1.63
N LEU A 20 1.24 -2.53 0.71
CA LEU A 20 1.49 -1.39 -0.17
C LEU A 20 1.71 -0.11 0.64
N GLU A 21 0.84 0.16 1.62
CA GLU A 21 0.97 1.28 2.54
C GLU A 21 2.31 1.25 3.31
N SER A 22 2.77 0.07 3.73
CA SER A 22 4.06 -0.07 4.41
C SER A 22 5.23 0.27 3.49
N LEU A 23 5.18 -0.13 2.21
CA LEU A 23 6.22 0.18 1.22
C LEU A 23 6.36 1.69 0.95
N ILE A 24 5.24 2.42 0.92
CA ILE A 24 5.27 3.87 0.70
C ILE A 24 5.40 4.67 1.97
N ARG A 25 5.08 4.11 3.14
CA ARG A 25 5.22 4.78 4.43
C ARG A 25 6.67 5.25 4.64
N GLU A 26 7.64 4.36 4.42
CA GLU A 26 9.06 4.71 4.56
C GLU A 26 9.50 5.83 3.60
N ASP A 27 9.03 5.80 2.35
CA ASP A 27 9.34 6.84 1.36
C ASP A 27 8.62 8.16 1.66
N PHE A 28 7.38 8.09 2.14
CA PHE A 28 6.57 9.23 2.53
C PHE A 28 7.18 9.94 3.75
N GLU A 29 7.55 9.19 4.80
CA GLU A 29 8.20 9.73 5.99
C GLU A 29 9.57 10.36 5.67
N ARG A 30 10.28 9.82 4.67
CA ARG A 30 11.54 10.41 4.17
C ARG A 30 11.33 11.75 3.47
N CYS A 31 10.26 11.88 2.68
CA CYS A 31 9.91 13.12 2.00
C CYS A 31 9.22 14.14 2.93
N HIS A 32 8.52 13.65 3.96
CA HIS A 32 7.73 14.44 4.91
C HIS A 32 8.09 14.04 6.34
N PRO A 33 9.24 14.49 6.87
CA PRO A 33 9.61 14.25 8.26
C PRO A 33 8.58 14.93 9.18
N GLY A 34 7.68 14.14 9.75
CA GLY A 34 6.62 14.61 10.66
C GLY A 34 5.20 14.53 10.11
N GLU A 35 5.01 14.16 8.84
CA GLU A 35 3.69 13.80 8.32
C GLU A 35 3.62 12.28 8.09
N THR A 36 2.53 11.66 8.56
CA THR A 36 2.32 10.22 8.39
C THR A 36 1.38 9.95 7.24
N LEU A 37 1.49 8.75 6.64
CA LEU A 37 0.52 8.30 5.64
C LEU A 37 -0.92 8.27 6.22
N GLU A 38 -1.07 8.04 7.53
CA GLU A 38 -2.36 8.08 8.22
C GLU A 38 -2.96 9.50 8.26
N ASP A 39 -2.13 10.52 8.50
CA ASP A 39 -2.54 11.92 8.38
C ASP A 39 -2.96 12.28 6.96
N LEU A 40 -2.21 11.80 5.95
CA LEU A 40 -2.59 11.99 4.55
C LEU A 40 -3.96 11.33 4.24
N LYS A 41 -4.21 10.10 4.72
CA LYS A 41 -5.52 9.42 4.57
C LYS A 41 -6.64 10.20 5.25
N ARG A 42 -6.38 10.74 6.44
CA ARG A 42 -7.33 11.57 7.16
C ARG A 42 -7.67 12.82 6.36
N ARG A 43 -6.65 13.52 5.83
CA ARG A 43 -6.81 14.72 4.98
C ARG A 43 -7.49 14.43 3.64
N ALA A 44 -7.19 13.30 3.01
CA ALA A 44 -7.82 12.85 1.76
C ALA A 44 -9.35 12.67 1.91
N SER A 45 -9.85 12.40 3.11
CA SER A 45 -11.30 12.39 3.34
C SER A 45 -11.93 13.76 3.11
N PHE A 46 -11.24 14.84 3.49
CA PHE A 46 -11.75 16.21 3.46
C PHE A 46 -11.39 16.97 2.17
N SER A 47 -10.24 16.70 1.58
CA SER A 47 -9.70 17.46 0.44
C SER A 47 -9.55 16.60 -0.80
N ARG A 48 -10.06 17.09 -1.94
CA ARG A 48 -9.89 16.41 -3.24
C ARG A 48 -8.44 16.39 -3.70
N GLU A 49 -7.66 17.39 -3.31
CA GLU A 49 -6.24 17.50 -3.62
C GLU A 49 -5.45 16.38 -2.93
N ASP A 50 -5.73 16.18 -1.65
CA ASP A 50 -5.14 15.10 -0.85
C ASP A 50 -5.60 13.70 -1.30
N ARG A 51 -6.81 13.56 -1.88
CA ARG A 51 -7.21 12.29 -2.54
C ARG A 51 -6.37 11.99 -3.76
N GLY A 52 -6.03 13.00 -4.56
CA GLY A 52 -5.13 12.85 -5.70
C GLY A 52 -3.79 12.34 -5.21
N LEU A 53 -3.22 13.04 -4.21
CA LEU A 53 -1.93 12.68 -3.62
C LEU A 53 -1.91 11.24 -3.10
N LEU A 54 -2.91 10.83 -2.32
CA LEU A 54 -3.02 9.46 -1.81
C LEU A 54 -3.06 8.42 -2.96
N ARG A 55 -3.74 8.75 -4.05
CA ARG A 55 -3.88 7.87 -5.21
C ARG A 55 -2.56 7.72 -5.98
N ASP A 56 -1.82 8.82 -6.15
CA ASP A 56 -0.47 8.81 -6.73
C ASP A 56 0.50 7.99 -5.88
N TRP A 57 0.46 8.18 -4.56
CA TRP A 57 1.26 7.36 -3.63
C TRP A 57 0.92 5.88 -3.71
N MET A 58 -0.37 5.51 -3.78
CA MET A 58 -0.78 4.11 -3.97
C MET A 58 -0.29 3.54 -5.31
N ALA A 59 -0.25 4.32 -6.38
CA ALA A 59 0.29 3.88 -7.67
C ALA A 59 1.82 3.64 -7.61
N ILE A 60 2.54 4.48 -6.87
CA ILE A 60 3.97 4.28 -6.57
C ILE A 60 4.15 2.99 -5.76
N ALA A 61 3.29 2.74 -4.75
CA ALA A 61 3.32 1.52 -3.95
C ALA A 61 3.23 0.26 -4.81
N VAL A 62 2.26 0.22 -5.73
CA VAL A 62 2.04 -0.93 -6.63
C VAL A 62 3.25 -1.13 -7.54
N SER A 63 3.76 -0.05 -8.13
CA SER A 63 4.94 -0.07 -9.00
C SER A 63 6.17 -0.59 -8.26
N ARG A 64 6.34 -0.17 -7.00
CA ARG A 64 7.46 -0.58 -6.15
C ARG A 64 7.32 -2.01 -5.65
N ALA A 65 6.11 -2.45 -5.31
CA ALA A 65 5.84 -3.85 -4.99
C ALA A 65 6.15 -4.76 -6.18
N ALA A 66 5.80 -4.35 -7.41
CA ALA A 66 6.16 -5.07 -8.63
C ALA A 66 7.68 -5.10 -8.85
N ALA A 67 8.37 -3.98 -8.66
CA ALA A 67 9.83 -3.89 -8.77
C ALA A 67 10.56 -4.73 -7.71
N GLU A 68 10.11 -4.72 -6.46
CA GLU A 68 10.67 -5.56 -5.39
C GLU A 68 10.41 -7.04 -5.65
N ARG A 69 9.22 -7.43 -6.15
CA ARG A 69 8.95 -8.81 -6.59
C ARG A 69 9.87 -9.24 -7.73
N ALA A 70 10.12 -8.36 -8.71
CA ALA A 70 11.04 -8.61 -9.80
C ALA A 70 12.48 -8.81 -9.30
N LYS A 71 13.01 -7.87 -8.51
CA LYS A 71 14.35 -7.98 -7.88
C LYS A 71 14.52 -9.25 -7.09
N ARG A 72 13.49 -9.66 -6.33
CA ARG A 72 13.52 -10.87 -5.51
C ARG A 72 13.54 -12.14 -6.36
N SER A 73 12.90 -12.11 -7.53
CA SER A 73 12.98 -13.19 -8.53
C SER A 73 14.37 -13.27 -9.16
N ASP A 74 14.98 -12.14 -9.51
CA ASP A 74 16.35 -12.09 -10.06
C ASP A 74 17.37 -12.60 -9.05
N PHE A 75 17.22 -12.23 -7.77
CA PHE A 75 18.11 -12.68 -6.70
C PHE A 75 17.97 -14.17 -6.38
N ASN A 76 16.77 -14.74 -6.55
CA ASN A 76 16.49 -16.15 -6.26
C ASN A 76 16.84 -17.11 -7.41
N SER A 77 17.07 -16.61 -8.63
CA SER A 77 17.54 -17.41 -9.77
C SER A 77 19.06 -17.62 -9.81
N ALA A 78 19.82 -16.98 -8.92
CA ALA A 78 21.28 -17.04 -8.89
C ALA A 78 21.86 -17.99 -7.81
N ALA A 79 21.03 -18.83 -7.19
CA ALA A 79 21.42 -19.76 -6.11
C ALA A 79 21.41 -21.23 -6.56
#